data_AF-A0A1Q8YHA8-F1
#
_entry.id   AF-A0A1Q8YHA8-F1
#
_cell.length_a   1.000
_cell.length_b   1.000
_cell.length_c   1.000
_cell.angle_alpha   90.00
_cell.angle_beta   90.00
_cell.angle_gamma   90.00
#
_symmetry.space_group_name_H-M   'P 1'
#
loop_
_entity.id
_entity.type
_entity.pdbx_description
1 polymer ?
#
loop_
_entity_poly.entity_id
_entity_poly.type
_entity_poly.pdbx_seq_one_letter_code
_entity_poly.pdbx_strand_id
1 'polypeptide(L)' 'MCGGQMRIIAFITFSADIHKILEHIGVDPEAPRIAPARGPPLWDDSGAQEAGEGVEALPDWEMTSQSAPDYPDDQRTTW' A
#
# COMPACT_ATOMS: atom_id res chain seq x y z
N MET A 1 -22.86 -12.32 6.42
CA MET A 1 -21.91 -11.51 5.63
C MET A 1 -22.52 -10.13 5.43
N CYS A 2 -21.84 -9.07 5.84
CA CYS A 2 -22.23 -7.69 5.54
C CYS A 2 -21.57 -7.29 4.19
N GLY A 3 -22.37 -7.12 3.14
CA GLY A 3 -21.89 -6.91 1.75
C GLY A 3 -22.62 -5.79 1.01
N GLY A 4 -23.15 -4.80 1.73
CA GLY A 4 -23.80 -3.64 1.13
C GLY A 4 -22.82 -2.77 0.33
N GLN A 5 -23.34 -2.03 -0.66
CA GLN A 5 -22.54 -1.11 -1.46
C GLN A 5 -21.98 0.04 -0.59
N MET A 6 -20.66 0.13 -0.48
CA MET A 6 -20.00 1.24 0.23
C MET A 6 -19.93 2.49 -0.66
N ARG A 7 -20.09 3.67 -0.06
CA ARG A 7 -19.96 4.98 -0.72
C ARG A 7 -19.23 5.93 0.22
N ILE A 8 -18.30 6.73 -0.31
CA ILE A 8 -17.68 7.83 0.43
C ILE A 8 -18.67 8.98 0.48
N ILE A 9 -18.92 9.54 1.67
CA ILE A 9 -19.91 10.60 1.88
C ILE A 9 -19.31 11.94 2.34
N ALA A 10 -18.08 11.92 2.87
CA ALA A 10 -17.40 13.11 3.37
C ALA A 10 -15.89 12.88 3.50
N PHE A 11 -15.13 13.97 3.54
CA PHE A 11 -13.74 14.02 3.99
C PHE A 11 -13.66 14.88 5.23
N ILE A 12 -13.06 14.36 6.30
CA ILE A 12 -12.88 15.06 7.57
C ILE A 12 -11.39 15.31 7.75
N THR A 13 -11.00 16.57 7.87
CA THR A 13 -9.59 16.98 7.97
C THR A 13 -9.26 17.65 9.31
N PHE A 14 -10.28 17.99 10.11
CA PHE A 14 -10.06 18.61 11.41
C PHE A 14 -9.79 17.56 12.48
N SER A 15 -8.60 17.64 13.10
CA SER A 15 -8.11 16.63 14.04
C SER A 15 -9.06 16.40 15.22
N ALA A 16 -9.66 17.45 15.77
CA ALA A 16 -10.57 17.31 16.91
C ALA A 16 -11.82 16.50 16.57
N ASP A 17 -12.30 16.55 15.32
CA ASP A 17 -13.45 15.77 14.89
C ASP A 17 -13.07 14.30 14.64
N ILE A 18 -11.87 14.07 14.08
CA ILE A 18 -11.32 12.72 13.92
C ILE A 18 -11.17 12.04 15.28
N HIS A 19 -10.61 12.73 16.27
CA HIS A 19 -10.45 12.19 17.65
C HIS A 19 -11.79 11.78 18.25
N LYS A 20 -12.80 12.66 18.20
CA LYS A 20 -14.15 12.36 18.73
C LYS A 20 -14.77 11.14 18.07
N ILE A 21 -14.59 10.97 16.77
CA ILE A 21 -15.13 9.82 16.02
C ILE A 21 -14.43 8.54 16.46
N LEU A 22 -13.09 8.54 16.53
CA LEU A 22 -12.29 7.38 16.94
C LEU A 22 -12.61 6.95 18.38
N GLU A 23 -12.69 7.92 19.31
CA GLU A 23 -13.10 7.68 20.69
C GLU A 23 -14.51 7.09 20.76
N HIS A 24 -15.45 7.61 19.96
CA HIS A 24 -16.83 7.14 19.93
C HIS A 24 -16.96 5.68 19.48
N ILE A 25 -16.10 5.21 18.57
CA ILE A 25 -16.07 3.81 18.11
C ILE A 25 -15.15 2.91 18.95
N GLY A 26 -14.50 3.45 19.99
CA GLY A 26 -13.60 2.71 20.89
C GLY A 26 -12.25 2.36 20.27
N VAL A 27 -11.80 3.13 19.28
CA VAL A 27 -10.47 3.00 18.67
C VAL A 27 -9.53 4.04 19.28
N ASP A 28 -8.24 3.70 19.42
CA ASP A 28 -7.22 4.65 19.88
C ASP A 28 -7.15 5.85 18.92
N PRO A 29 -7.41 7.08 19.39
CA PRO A 29 -7.37 8.26 18.55
C PRO A 29 -5.93 8.71 18.19
N GLU A 30 -4.92 8.18 18.89
CA GLU A 30 -3.53 8.52 18.62
C GLU A 30 -3.07 7.93 17.27
N ALA A 31 -2.32 8.73 16.51
CA ALA A 31 -1.78 8.27 15.23
C ALA A 31 -0.86 7.05 15.46
N PRO A 32 -1.00 5.97 14.67
CA PRO A 32 -0.15 4.80 14.82
C PRO A 32 1.29 5.18 14.53
N ARG A 33 2.22 4.60 15.30
CA ARG A 33 3.65 4.77 15.05
C ARG A 33 3.98 4.23 13.65
N ILE A 34 4.78 5.00 12.92
CA ILE A 34 5.26 4.58 11.60
C ILE A 34 6.12 3.32 11.78
N ALA A 35 5.68 2.22 11.17
CA ALA A 35 6.45 0.99 11.09
C ALA A 35 7.19 0.93 9.75
N PRO A 36 8.35 0.25 9.67
CA PRO A 36 8.97 -0.06 8.39
C PRO A 36 7.98 -0.77 7.45
N ALA A 37 8.14 -0.57 6.15
CA ALA A 37 7.37 -1.31 5.16
C ALA A 37 7.50 -2.81 5.45
N ARG A 38 6.35 -3.50 5.53
CA ARG A 38 6.35 -4.96 5.67
C ARG A 38 7.08 -5.57 4.48
N GLY A 39 7.83 -6.64 4.72
CA GLY A 39 8.41 -7.44 3.64
C GLY A 39 7.31 -8.01 2.73
N PRO A 40 7.69 -8.55 1.56
CA PRO A 40 6.75 -9.19 0.65
C PRO A 40 5.89 -10.24 1.38
N PRO A 41 4.59 -10.39 1.03
CA PRO A 41 3.80 -11.48 1.56
C PRO A 41 4.51 -12.82 1.29
N LEU A 42 4.59 -13.69 2.31
CA LEU A 42 5.11 -15.05 2.14
C LEU A 42 4.03 -15.86 1.43
N TRP A 43 4.23 -16.14 0.14
CA TRP A 43 3.38 -17.08 -0.59
C TRP A 43 3.84 -18.49 -0.20
N ASP A 44 3.12 -19.14 0.70
CA ASP A 44 3.49 -20.45 1.29
C ASP A 44 3.43 -21.65 0.30
N ASP A 45 3.34 -21.41 -1.02
CA ASP A 45 3.28 -22.53 -1.99
C ASP A 45 3.81 -22.19 -3.40
N SER A 46 4.82 -21.33 -3.52
CA SER A 46 5.64 -21.33 -4.74
C SER A 46 6.73 -22.38 -4.57
N GLY A 47 6.39 -23.61 -4.98
CA GLY A 47 7.23 -24.79 -4.89
C GLY A 47 8.68 -24.53 -5.30
N ALA A 48 9.59 -25.16 -4.56
CA ALA A 48 10.99 -25.25 -4.93
C ALA A 48 11.13 -25.70 -6.38
N GLN A 49 11.40 -24.78 -7.30
CA GLN A 49 12.09 -25.13 -8.53
C GLN A 49 13.57 -25.16 -8.18
N GLU A 50 14.00 -26.38 -7.86
CA GLU A 50 15.37 -26.87 -7.88
C GLU A 50 16.19 -26.13 -8.94
N ALA A 51 17.39 -25.69 -8.55
CA ALA A 51 18.36 -25.08 -9.44
C ALA A 51 18.73 -26.06 -10.57
N GLY A 52 18.20 -25.84 -11.77
CA GLY A 52 18.44 -26.67 -12.95
C GLY A 52 18.60 -25.82 -14.20
N GLU A 53 19.88 -25.57 -14.54
CA GLU A 53 20.40 -25.32 -15.89
C GLU A 53 19.75 -24.20 -16.74
N GLY A 54 20.34 -23.01 -16.66
CA GLY A 54 20.59 -22.12 -17.81
C GLY A 54 19.48 -21.88 -18.83
N VAL A 55 18.46 -21.09 -18.47
CA VAL A 55 17.77 -20.24 -19.45
C VAL A 55 17.61 -18.86 -18.81
N GLU A 56 18.40 -17.89 -19.27
CA GLU A 56 18.19 -16.46 -19.03
C GLU A 56 16.88 -16.05 -19.72
N ALA A 57 15.73 -16.46 -19.17
CA ALA A 57 14.46 -15.89 -19.54
C ALA A 57 14.41 -14.50 -18.90
N LEU A 58 14.87 -13.49 -19.65
CA LEU A 58 14.66 -12.08 -19.34
C LEU A 58 13.19 -11.94 -18.90
N PRO A 59 12.89 -11.52 -17.66
CA PRO A 59 11.52 -11.55 -17.22
C PRO A 59 10.74 -10.42 -17.90
N ASP A 60 9.47 -10.67 -18.21
CA ASP A 60 8.57 -9.82 -19.04
C ASP A 60 8.34 -8.38 -18.53
N TRP A 61 8.91 -8.01 -17.38
CA TRP A 61 8.81 -6.65 -16.83
C TRP A 61 9.56 -5.60 -17.67
N GLU A 62 10.61 -5.98 -18.41
CA GLU A 62 11.32 -5.10 -19.34
C GLU A 62 10.40 -4.58 -20.46
N MET A 63 9.42 -5.38 -20.90
CA MET A 63 8.46 -5.00 -21.94
C MET A 63 7.34 -4.09 -21.43
N THR A 64 7.17 -4.00 -20.12
CA THR A 64 6.22 -3.11 -19.45
C THR A 64 6.85 -1.84 -18.90
N SER A 65 8.09 -1.50 -19.31
CA SER A 65 8.76 -0.26 -18.95
C SER A 65 7.88 0.93 -19.38
N GLN A 66 7.00 1.38 -18.48
CA GLN A 66 6.22 2.59 -18.67
C GLN A 66 7.22 3.72 -18.76
N SER A 67 7.16 4.49 -19.85
CA SER A 67 7.99 5.69 -20.01
C SER A 67 7.95 6.51 -18.74
N ALA A 68 9.11 7.03 -18.33
CA ALA A 68 9.18 7.94 -17.20
C ALA A 68 8.10 9.03 -17.38
N PRO A 69 7.25 9.25 -16.36
CA PRO A 69 6.20 10.26 -16.47
C PRO A 69 6.84 11.62 -16.80
N ASP A 70 6.25 12.36 -17.74
CA ASP A 70 6.73 13.68 -18.22
C ASP A 70 6.54 14.80 -17.17
N TYR A 71 6.31 14.44 -15.91
CA TYR A 71 6.10 15.38 -14.83
C TYR A 71 7.37 15.45 -13.98
N PRO A 72 7.90 16.65 -13.66
CA PRO A 72 9.00 16.78 -12.73
C PRO A 72 8.56 16.22 -11.37
N ASP A 73 9.30 15.23 -10.88
CA ASP A 73 9.08 14.58 -9.60
C ASP A 73 9.24 15.62 -8.46
N ASP A 74 8.16 16.33 -8.15
CA ASP A 74 8.16 17.43 -7.17
C ASP A 74 8.01 16.82 -5.76
N GLN A 75 9.05 16.12 -5.30
CA GLN A 75 9.15 15.56 -3.95
C GLN A 75 9.42 16.62 -2.87
N ARG A 76 8.89 17.84 -3.02
CA ARG A 76 8.80 18.78 -1.90
C ARG A 76 7.71 18.33 -0.93
N THR A 77 7.92 17.19 -0.28
CA THR A 77 7.26 16.90 0.99
C THR A 77 8.00 17.73 2.05
N THR A 78 7.59 19.00 2.21
CA THR A 78 7.94 19.76 3.40
C THR A 78 7.10 19.22 4.55
N TRP A 79 7.71 18.34 5.33
CA TRP A 79 7.25 17.99 6.67
C TRP A 79 7.65 19.09 7.66
#